data_AF-A0A4R8L077-F1
#
_entry.id   AF-A0A4R8L077-F1
#
_cell.length_a   1.000
_cell.length_b   1.000
_cell.length_c   1.000
_cell.angle_alpha   90.00
_cell.angle_beta   90.00
_cell.angle_gamma   90.00
#
_symmetry.space_group_name_H-M   'P 1'
#
loop_
_entity.id
_entity.type
_entity.pdbx_description
1 polymer ?
#
loop_
_entity_poly.entity_id
_entity_poly.type
_entity_poly.pdbx_seq_one_letter_code
_entity_poly.pdbx_strand_id
1 'polypeptide(L)'
;MSGWWTIISTQTPEQMADMTKVNKEAFLASWEAGLFGADWIAQLCAQGKATQLAFNGFPNRYTAPVDIIAPLLQAGIAEAHDGDFPQDELTGWPGSITVYPERIAACLSGQLLSIEVWDQS
;
A
#
# COMPACT_ATOMS: atom_id res chain seq x y z
N MET A 1 -4.98 -14.53 12.33
CA MET A 1 -4.86 -13.41 11.37
C MET A 1 -5.76 -13.74 10.20
N SER A 2 -6.83 -12.98 10.04
CA SER A 2 -7.84 -13.21 8.99
C SER A 2 -7.40 -12.66 7.63
N GLY A 3 -6.43 -11.75 7.65
CA GLY A 3 -5.93 -11.05 6.47
C GLY A 3 -5.23 -9.75 6.87
N TRP A 4 -4.94 -8.93 5.86
CA TRP A 4 -4.30 -7.64 5.98
C TRP A 4 -5.21 -6.56 5.39
N TRP A 5 -5.26 -5.40 6.03
CA TRP A 5 -5.84 -4.19 5.45
C TRP A 5 -4.75 -3.17 5.16
N THR A 6 -4.62 -2.77 3.91
CA THR A 6 -3.61 -1.78 3.49
C THR A 6 -4.24 -0.45 3.13
N ILE A 7 -3.58 0.63 3.53
CA ILE A 7 -3.92 2.01 3.18
C ILE A 7 -2.69 2.70 2.61
N ILE A 8 -2.86 3.42 1.50
CA ILE A 8 -1.84 4.28 0.90
C ILE A 8 -2.35 5.72 0.89
N SER A 9 -1.53 6.63 1.41
CA SER A 9 -1.87 8.04 1.60
C SER A 9 -0.70 8.97 1.26
N THR A 10 -1.02 10.20 0.84
CA THR A 10 -0.05 11.29 0.72
C THR A 10 0.28 11.96 2.05
N GLN A 11 -0.48 11.66 3.11
CA GLN A 11 -0.16 12.12 4.46
C GLN A 11 1.11 11.44 4.98
N THR A 12 1.82 12.11 5.88
CA THR A 12 3.00 11.52 6.53
C THR A 12 2.57 10.42 7.52
N PRO A 13 3.49 9.52 7.91
CA PRO A 13 3.20 8.49 8.90
C PRO A 13 2.69 9.10 10.22
N GLU A 14 3.21 10.25 10.64
CA GLU A 14 2.78 10.93 11.87
C GLU A 14 1.34 11.45 11.77
N GLN A 15 0.94 11.94 10.59
CA GLN A 15 -0.44 12.37 10.33
C GLN A 15 -1.40 11.18 10.27
N MET A 16 -0.92 10.04 9.81
CA MET A 16 -1.67 8.77 9.79
C MET A 16 -1.74 8.06 11.15
N ALA A 17 -0.97 8.51 12.15
CA ALA A 17 -0.95 7.88 13.48
C ALA A 17 -2.29 7.93 14.23
N ASP A 18 -3.12 8.94 13.95
CA ASP A 18 -4.46 9.08 14.51
C ASP A 18 -5.51 8.99 13.40
N MET A 19 -6.02 7.78 13.19
CA MET A 19 -7.03 7.47 12.17
C MET A 19 -8.35 8.24 12.35
N THR A 20 -8.58 8.89 13.49
CA THR A 20 -9.77 9.76 13.67
C THR A 20 -9.59 11.14 13.04
N LYS A 21 -8.36 11.53 12.71
CA LYS A 21 -7.98 12.85 12.17
C LYS A 21 -7.45 12.82 10.74
N VAL A 22 -7.37 11.65 10.12
CA VAL A 22 -6.85 11.51 8.76
C VAL A 22 -7.72 12.24 7.74
N ASN A 23 -7.07 12.84 6.76
CA ASN A 23 -7.76 13.46 5.63
C ASN A 23 -8.07 12.38 4.59
N LYS A 24 -9.34 12.04 4.43
CA LYS A 24 -9.78 11.04 3.43
C LYS A 24 -9.48 11.46 1.99
N GLU A 25 -9.28 12.75 1.71
CA GLU A 25 -8.87 13.23 0.39
C GLU A 25 -7.41 12.92 0.06
N ALA A 26 -6.60 12.62 1.08
CA ALA A 26 -5.20 12.23 0.90
C ALA A 26 -5.01 10.74 0.58
N PHE A 27 -6.08 9.93 0.73
CA PHE A 27 -6.01 8.51 0.42
C PHE A 27 -5.94 8.31 -1.09
N LEU A 28 -5.01 7.45 -1.48
CA LEU A 28 -4.76 7.05 -2.87
C LEU A 28 -5.33 5.68 -3.17
N ALA A 29 -5.17 4.73 -2.24
CA ALA A 29 -5.72 3.39 -2.35
C ALA A 29 -5.93 2.74 -0.98
N SER A 30 -6.88 1.80 -0.91
CA SER A 30 -7.11 0.94 0.26
C SER A 30 -7.70 -0.39 -0.19
N TRP A 31 -7.25 -1.50 0.40
CA TRP A 31 -7.76 -2.85 0.09
C TRP A 31 -7.50 -3.84 1.22
N GLU A 32 -8.30 -4.90 1.25
CA GLU A 32 -8.13 -6.06 2.11
C GLU A 32 -7.52 -7.23 1.32
N ALA A 33 -6.68 -8.03 1.97
CA ALA A 33 -5.99 -9.16 1.35
C ALA A 33 -5.82 -10.33 2.33
N GLY A 34 -5.63 -11.55 1.79
CA GLY A 34 -5.40 -12.76 2.60
C GLY A 34 -4.00 -12.80 3.24
N LEU A 35 -3.61 -13.97 3.78
CA LEU A 35 -2.39 -14.15 4.59
C LEU A 35 -1.08 -13.62 3.94
N PHE A 36 -0.96 -13.66 2.61
CA PHE A 36 0.23 -13.21 1.88
C PHE A 36 0.10 -11.79 1.31
N GLY A 37 -0.98 -11.08 1.66
CA GLY A 37 -1.32 -9.75 1.12
C GLY A 37 -0.34 -8.61 1.47
N ALA A 38 0.66 -8.87 2.32
CA ALA A 38 1.69 -7.92 2.72
C ALA A 38 3.08 -8.22 2.11
N ASP A 39 3.25 -9.31 1.36
CA ASP A 39 4.57 -9.74 0.87
C ASP A 39 5.17 -8.76 -0.14
N TRP A 40 4.32 -8.10 -0.93
CA TRP A 40 4.74 -7.10 -1.92
C TRP A 40 5.54 -5.95 -1.28
N ILE A 41 5.12 -5.44 -0.12
CA ILE A 41 5.82 -4.31 0.54
C ILE A 41 7.10 -4.78 1.23
N ALA A 42 7.12 -6.02 1.74
CA ALA A 42 8.34 -6.64 2.24
C ALA A 42 9.38 -6.81 1.11
N GLN A 43 8.94 -7.23 -0.08
CA GLN A 43 9.79 -7.36 -1.25
C GLN A 43 10.33 -6.00 -1.72
N LEU A 44 9.50 -4.94 -1.72
CA LEU A 44 9.97 -3.58 -2.03
C LEU A 44 11.02 -3.09 -1.01
N CYS A 45 10.85 -3.41 0.27
CA CYS A 45 11.86 -3.10 1.29
C CYS A 45 13.17 -3.85 1.03
N ALA A 46 13.10 -5.14 0.71
CA ALA A 46 14.28 -5.94 0.37
C ALA A 46 15.01 -5.42 -0.88
N GLN A 47 14.29 -4.83 -1.83
CA GLN A 47 14.83 -4.19 -3.03
C GLN A 47 15.33 -2.75 -2.80
N GLY A 48 15.19 -2.20 -1.60
CA GLY A 48 15.54 -0.80 -1.30
C GLY A 48 14.60 0.24 -1.94
N LYS A 49 13.41 -0.18 -2.38
CA LYS A 49 12.40 0.68 -3.03
C LYS A 49 11.36 1.23 -2.04
N ALA A 50 11.30 0.67 -0.83
CA ALA A 50 10.50 1.14 0.28
C ALA A 50 11.32 1.09 1.58
N THR A 51 10.90 1.87 2.57
CA THR A 51 11.50 1.89 3.90
C THR A 51 10.46 1.48 4.94
N GLN A 52 10.75 0.47 5.74
CA GLN A 52 9.93 0.09 6.89
C GLN A 52 10.28 0.98 8.09
N LEU A 53 9.28 1.66 8.63
CA LEU A 53 9.43 2.58 9.77
C LEU A 53 9.01 1.94 11.09
N ALA A 54 7.98 1.10 11.07
CA ALA A 54 7.47 0.41 12.26
C ALA A 54 6.98 -1.00 11.92
N PHE A 55 7.32 -1.96 12.78
CA PHE A 55 6.91 -3.37 12.65
C PHE A 55 6.67 -4.09 14.00
N ASN A 56 6.76 -3.37 15.12
CA ASN A 56 6.57 -3.90 16.47
C ASN A 56 5.11 -3.75 16.94
N GLY A 57 4.17 -4.28 16.17
CA GLY A 57 2.72 -4.13 16.36
C GLY A 57 2.03 -3.52 15.13
N PHE A 58 0.70 -3.35 15.20
CA PHE A 58 -0.09 -2.82 14.09
C PHE A 58 -0.42 -1.33 14.26
N PRO A 59 -0.40 -0.55 13.16
CA PRO A 59 -0.05 -0.97 11.81
C PRO A 59 1.47 -1.11 11.61
N ASN A 60 1.86 -1.98 10.68
CA ASN A 60 3.18 -1.90 10.06
C ASN A 60 3.21 -0.67 9.17
N ARG A 61 4.23 0.18 9.33
CA ARG A 61 4.33 1.47 8.63
C ARG A 61 5.51 1.47 7.68
N TYR A 62 5.26 1.95 6.46
CA TYR A 62 6.28 2.06 5.43
C TYR A 62 6.17 3.40 4.70
N THR A 63 7.26 3.80 4.07
CA THR A 63 7.28 4.87 3.08
C THR A 63 7.89 4.39 1.77
N ALA A 64 7.36 4.87 0.66
CA ALA A 64 7.91 4.60 -0.68
C ALA A 64 7.65 5.78 -1.62
N PRO A 65 8.52 6.02 -2.61
CA PRO A 65 8.28 7.05 -3.63
C PRO A 65 7.05 6.72 -4.48
N VAL A 66 6.31 7.75 -4.89
CA VAL A 66 5.15 7.61 -5.78
C VAL A 66 5.51 6.94 -7.10
N ASP A 67 6.72 7.15 -7.61
CA ASP A 67 7.16 6.57 -8.90
C ASP A 67 7.29 5.04 -8.82
N ILE A 68 7.43 4.48 -7.61
CA ILE A 68 7.42 3.03 -7.37
C ILE A 68 5.98 2.53 -7.20
N ILE A 69 5.14 3.28 -6.48
CA ILE A 69 3.82 2.84 -6.05
C ILE A 69 2.74 3.08 -7.11
N ALA A 70 2.75 4.21 -7.80
CA ALA A 70 1.73 4.55 -8.79
C ALA A 70 1.62 3.53 -9.93
N PRO A 71 2.73 3.03 -10.52
CA PRO A 71 2.65 1.97 -11.52
C PRO A 71 2.03 0.67 -10.97
N LEU A 72 2.32 0.31 -9.72
CA LEU A 72 1.72 -0.86 -9.07
C LEU A 72 0.21 -0.70 -8.88
N LEU A 73 -0.24 0.49 -8.48
CA LEU A 73 -1.67 0.78 -8.32
C LEU A 73 -2.41 0.81 -9.66
N GLN A 74 -1.74 1.23 -10.74
CA GLN A 74 -2.32 1.28 -12.09
C GLN A 74 -2.36 -0.09 -12.78
N ALA A 75 -1.34 -0.92 -12.57
CA ALA A 75 -1.30 -2.30 -13.07
C ALA A 75 -2.31 -3.21 -12.37
N GLY A 76 -2.84 -2.78 -11.23
CA GLY A 76 -3.50 -3.64 -10.26
C GLY A 76 -2.46 -4.21 -9.30
N ILE A 77 -2.84 -4.28 -8.02
CA ILE A 77 -1.98 -4.93 -7.03
C ILE A 77 -2.03 -6.42 -7.36
N ALA A 78 -0.89 -7.02 -7.67
CA ALA A 78 -0.79 -8.46 -7.88
C ALA A 78 -0.89 -9.17 -6.53
N GLU A 79 -1.55 -10.32 -6.48
CA GLU A 79 -1.20 -11.30 -5.45
C GLU A 79 0.27 -11.69 -5.68
N ALA A 80 1.11 -11.61 -4.65
CA ALA A 80 2.47 -12.11 -4.75
C ALA A 80 2.41 -13.64 -4.85
N HIS A 81 2.53 -14.18 -6.06
CA HIS A 81 2.83 -15.59 -6.28
C HIS A 81 4.35 -15.71 -6.44
N ASP A 82 5.03 -16.21 -5.40
CA ASP A 82 6.44 -16.60 -5.40
C ASP A 82 7.41 -15.71 -6.19
N GLY A 83 7.50 -14.43 -5.81
CA GLY A 83 8.66 -13.58 -6.10
C GLY A 83 8.77 -13.01 -7.52
N ASP A 84 7.91 -13.39 -8.46
CA ASP A 84 7.79 -12.75 -9.77
C ASP A 84 6.53 -11.87 -9.83
N PHE A 85 6.66 -10.69 -10.45
CA PHE A 85 5.52 -9.87 -10.88
C PHE A 85 5.30 -10.16 -12.37
N PRO A 86 4.46 -11.14 -12.76
CA PRO A 86 4.20 -11.38 -14.17
C PRO A 86 3.35 -10.23 -14.69
N GLN A 87 3.69 -9.75 -15.89
CA GLN A 87 2.84 -8.87 -16.68
C GLN A 87 1.43 -9.46 -16.81
N ASP A 88 0.44 -8.59 -16.62
CA ASP A 88 -0.90 -8.66 -17.21
C ASP A 88 -1.79 -9.87 -16.91
N GLU A 89 -2.00 -10.22 -15.64
CA GLU A 89 -3.31 -10.76 -15.24
C GLU A 89 -3.93 -9.88 -14.13
N LEU A 90 -4.92 -9.08 -14.51
CA LEU A 90 -5.84 -8.43 -13.56
C LEU A 90 -6.64 -9.52 -12.87
N THR A 91 -6.14 -10.04 -11.75
CA THR A 91 -6.86 -11.08 -11.00
C THR A 91 -8.07 -10.47 -10.30
N GLY A 92 -9.22 -11.14 -10.43
CA GLY A 92 -10.46 -10.78 -9.76
C GLY A 92 -10.33 -10.86 -8.24
N TRP A 93 -10.08 -9.72 -7.61
CA TRP A 93 -9.98 -9.60 -6.16
C TRP A 93 -11.34 -9.84 -5.48
N PRO A 94 -11.43 -10.67 -4.42
CA PRO A 94 -12.67 -10.90 -3.68
C PRO A 94 -12.97 -9.83 -2.61
N GLY A 95 -12.15 -8.78 -2.48
CA GLY A 95 -12.26 -7.73 -1.45
C GLY A 95 -12.63 -6.35 -2.00
N SER A 96 -13.14 -5.48 -1.14
CA SER A 96 -13.45 -4.07 -1.48
C SER A 96 -12.16 -3.28 -1.69
N ILE A 97 -11.76 -3.09 -2.94
CA ILE A 97 -10.68 -2.17 -3.30
C ILE A 97 -11.25 -0.77 -3.55
N THR A 98 -10.58 0.24 -2.99
CA THR A 98 -10.80 1.64 -3.34
C THR A 98 -9.49 2.20 -3.90
N VAL A 99 -9.52 2.72 -5.12
CA VAL A 99 -8.40 3.43 -5.75
C VAL A 99 -8.92 4.78 -6.23
N TYR A 100 -8.12 5.83 -6.08
CA TYR A 100 -8.42 7.18 -6.55
C TYR A 100 -7.42 7.61 -7.64
N PRO A 101 -7.61 7.20 -8.91
CA PRO A 101 -6.66 7.42 -9.99
C PRO A 101 -6.30 8.90 -10.20
N GLU A 102 -7.27 9.79 -10.07
CA GLU A 102 -7.09 11.23 -10.19
C GLU A 102 -6.15 11.79 -9.13
N ARG A 103 -6.18 11.24 -7.91
CA ARG A 103 -5.30 11.67 -6.81
C ARG A 103 -3.89 11.12 -6.99
N ILE A 104 -3.77 9.89 -7.50
CA ILE A 104 -2.48 9.29 -7.87
C ILE A 104 -1.81 10.13 -8.96
N ALA A 105 -2.57 10.51 -10.01
CA ALA A 105 -2.08 11.35 -11.10
C ALA A 105 -1.68 12.77 -10.64
N ALA A 106 -2.25 13.26 -9.54
CA ALA A 106 -1.90 14.56 -8.97
C ALA A 106 -0.65 14.55 -8.08
N CYS A 107 -0.09 13.37 -7.76
CA CYS A 107 1.11 13.27 -6.95
C CYS A 107 2.34 13.80 -7.68
N LEU A 108 3.25 14.46 -6.95
CA LEU A 108 4.51 14.93 -7.51
C LEU A 108 5.50 13.77 -7.63
N SER A 109 6.25 13.69 -8.74
CA SER A 109 7.33 12.69 -8.87
C SER A 109 8.34 12.82 -7.72
N GLY A 110 8.79 11.69 -7.20
CA GLY A 110 9.65 11.60 -6.01
C GLY A 110 8.94 11.84 -4.67
N GLN A 111 7.65 12.21 -4.65
CA GLN A 111 6.90 12.37 -3.41
C GLN A 111 6.84 11.04 -2.65
N LEU A 112 7.16 11.08 -1.35
CA LEU A 112 7.01 9.93 -0.48
C LEU A 112 5.55 9.74 -0.10
N LEU A 113 5.08 8.52 -0.25
CA LEU A 113 3.77 8.06 0.19
C LEU A 113 3.92 7.27 1.48
N SER A 114 2.90 7.36 2.34
CA SER A 114 2.79 6.48 3.50
C SER A 114 1.96 5.27 3.14
N ILE A 115 2.43 4.10 3.58
CA ILE A 115 1.75 2.82 3.44
C ILE A 115 1.57 2.24 4.84
N GLU A 116 0.34 1.98 5.23
CA GLU A 116 0.01 1.31 6.48
C GLU A 116 -0.61 -0.06 6.20
N VAL A 117 -0.11 -1.08 6.90
CA VAL A 117 -0.63 -2.46 6.81
C VAL A 117 -1.09 -2.89 8.19
N TRP A 118 -2.40 -3.13 8.31
CA TRP A 118 -3.10 -3.52 9.53
C TRP A 118 -3.43 -5.01 9.50
N ASP A 119 -3.35 -5.68 10.65
CA ASP A 119 -3.89 -7.03 10.82
C ASP A 119 -5.41 -6.99 11.04
N GLN A 120 -6.12 -7.94 10.46
CA GLN A 120 -7.57 -8.11 10.57
C GLN A 120 -7.94 -9.20 11.60
N SER A 121 -7.09 -9.45 12.61
CA SER A 121 -7.36 -10.39 13.71
C SER A 121 -8.41 -9.90 14.68
#